data_AF-A0A971M1P5-F1
#
_entry.id   AF-A0A971M1P5-F1
#
_cell.length_a   1.000
_cell.length_b   1.000
_cell.length_c   1.000
_cell.angle_alpha   90.00
_cell.angle_beta   90.00
_cell.angle_gamma   90.00
#
_symmetry.space_group_name_H-M   'P 1'
#
loop_
_entity.id
_entity.type
_entity.pdbx_description
1 polymer ?
#
loop_
_entity_poly.entity_id
_entity_poly.type
_entity_poly.pdbx_seq_one_letter_code
_entity_poly.pdbx_strand_id
1 'polypeptide(L)' 'MINKNISIMELLQTYPELAQALSNMGMGCSRCLGSMTETLEQGIKAHGLDVNEVLEKLENHLKNHG' A
#
# COMPACT_ATOMS: atom_id res chain seq x y z
N MET A 1 -1.00 12.75 1.24
CA MET A 1 0.42 12.35 1.21
C MET A 1 0.58 11.12 2.06
N ILE A 2 0.72 9.98 1.40
CA ILE A 2 0.96 8.68 1.99
C ILE A 2 2.41 8.64 2.49
N ASN A 3 2.59 8.24 3.74
CA ASN A 3 3.91 8.07 4.36
C ASN A 3 4.28 6.58 4.32
N LYS A 4 5.52 6.25 3.93
CA LYS A 4 6.03 4.86 3.91
C LYS A 4 6.01 4.13 5.25
N ASN A 5 6.01 4.87 6.37
CA ASN A 5 5.97 4.34 7.73
C ASN A 5 4.54 4.07 8.22
N ILE A 6 3.51 4.45 7.47
CA ILE A 6 2.12 4.10 7.81
C ILE A 6 1.97 2.58 7.79
N SER A 7 1.17 2.04 8.70
CA SER A 7 0.82 0.61 8.61
C SER A 7 -0.06 0.38 7.38
N ILE A 8 0.08 -0.78 6.75
CA ILE A 8 -0.78 -1.15 5.60
C ILE A 8 -2.26 -1.14 6.02
N MET A 9 -2.55 -1.54 7.26
CA MET A 9 -3.91 -1.52 7.79
C MET A 9 -4.46 -0.09 7.93
N GLU A 10 -3.70 0.83 8.53
CA GLU A 10 -4.12 2.22 8.68
C GLU A 10 -4.27 2.92 7.32
N LEU A 11 -3.40 2.61 6.36
CA LEU A 11 -3.54 3.08 4.98
C LEU A 11 -4.89 2.65 4.38
N LEU A 12 -5.23 1.37 4.48
CA LEU A 12 -6.46 0.83 3.89
C LEU A 12 -7.73 1.24 4.64
N GLN A 13 -7.63 1.55 5.94
CA GLN A 13 -8.73 2.16 6.68
C GLN A 13 -8.97 3.61 6.26
N THR A 14 -7.91 4.34 5.93
CA THR A 14 -7.99 5.73 5.48
C THR A 14 -8.39 5.83 4.00
N TYR A 15 -7.89 4.92 3.17
CA TYR A 15 -8.06 4.91 1.72
C TYR A 15 -8.44 3.50 1.24
N PRO A 16 -9.69 3.07 1.49
CA PRO A 16 -10.14 1.73 1.11
C PRO A 16 -10.06 1.47 -0.41
N GLU A 17 -10.10 2.52 -1.25
CA GLU A 17 -9.95 2.35 -2.70
C GLU A 17 -8.56 1.85 -3.10
N LEU A 18 -7.53 2.11 -2.29
CA LEU A 18 -6.16 1.69 -2.56
C LEU A 18 -5.96 0.18 -2.43
N ALA A 19 -6.91 -0.55 -1.84
CA ALA A 19 -6.86 -2.02 -1.77
C ALA A 19 -6.76 -2.64 -3.17
N GLN A 20 -7.55 -2.15 -4.13
CA GLN A 20 -7.50 -2.65 -5.51
C GLN A 20 -6.20 -2.23 -6.20
N ALA A 21 -5.73 -1.00 -5.96
CA ALA A 21 -4.48 -0.50 -6.52
C ALA A 21 -3.28 -1.33 -6.05
N LEU A 22 -3.17 -1.61 -4.74
CA LEU A 22 -2.15 -2.49 -4.17
C LEU A 22 -2.24 -3.90 -4.74
N SER A 23 -3.44 -4.47 -4.83
CA SER A 23 -3.63 -5.80 -5.44
C SER A 23 -3.10 -5.87 -6.88
N ASN A 24 -3.39 -4.85 -7.69
CA ASN A 24 -2.90 -4.75 -9.07
C ASN A 24 -1.36 -4.61 -9.15
N MET A 25 -0.73 -4.09 -8.09
CA MET A 25 0.72 -3.96 -7.97
C MET A 25 1.41 -5.24 -7.43
N GLY A 26 0.68 -6.34 -7.26
CA GLY A 26 1.21 -7.56 -6.64
C GLY A 26 1.33 -7.48 -5.11
N MET A 27 0.83 -6.38 -4.53
CA MET A 27 0.64 -6.16 -3.09
C MET A 27 -0.79 -6.59 -2.69
N GLY A 28 -1.29 -7.67 -3.29
CA GLY A 28 -2.59 -8.23 -2.91
C GLY A 28 -2.56 -8.63 -1.44
N CYS A 29 -3.55 -8.17 -0.67
CA CYS A 29 -3.69 -8.57 0.73
C CYS A 29 -3.80 -10.09 0.81
N SER A 30 -2.69 -10.75 1.11
CA SER A 30 -2.76 -11.98 1.85
C SER A 30 -3.35 -11.58 3.20
N ARG A 31 -4.49 -12.15 3.57
CA ARG A 31 -5.11 -11.97 4.90
C ARG A 31 -4.27 -12.72 5.95
N CYS A 32 -2.97 -12.53 5.88
CA CYS A 32 -1.93 -13.11 6.69
C CYS A 32 -1.67 -12.13 7.84
N LEU A 33 -1.64 -12.65 9.05
CA LEU A 33 -1.58 -11.85 10.28
C LEU A 33 -0.36 -10.89 10.31
N GLY A 34 0.73 -11.22 9.61
CA GLY A 34 1.91 -10.36 9.49
C GLY A 34 1.64 -9.04 8.74
N SER A 35 0.91 -9.10 7.62
CA SER A 35 0.65 -7.94 6.77
C SER A 35 -0.22 -6.87 7.43
N MET A 36 -0.93 -7.20 8.52
CA MET A 36 -1.74 -6.25 9.29
C MET A 36 -0.89 -5.34 10.18
N THR A 37 0.30 -5.80 10.59
CA THR A 37 1.20 -5.06 11.50
C THR A 37 2.39 -4.42 10.81
N GLU A 38 2.62 -4.76 9.54
CA GLU A 38 3.74 -4.23 8.76
C GLU A 38 3.51 -2.79 8.31
N THR A 39 4.58 -2.01 8.28
CA THR A 39 4.59 -0.72 7.58
C THR A 39 4.49 -0.93 6.07
N LEU A 40 4.02 0.07 5.36
CA LEU A 40 3.96 0.06 3.90
C LEU A 40 5.35 -0.20 3.30
N GLU A 41 6.40 0.44 3.82
CA GLU A 41 7.78 0.21 3.38
C GLU A 41 8.20 -1.26 3.53
N GLN A 42 7.90 -1.88 4.68
CA GLN A 42 8.27 -3.26 4.95
C GLN A 42 7.55 -4.24 4.04
N GLY A 43 6.23 -4.10 3.87
CA GLY A 43 5.46 -4.97 2.99
C GLY A 43 5.92 -4.85 1.53
N ILE A 44 6.17 -3.63 1.05
CA ILE A 44 6.66 -3.41 -0.33
C ILE A 44 8.03 -4.07 -0.51
N LYS A 45 8.96 -3.87 0.44
CA LYS A 45 10.30 -4.47 0.39
C LYS A 45 10.26 -5.99 0.48
N ALA A 46 9.38 -6.56 1.29
CA ALA A 46 9.20 -8.02 1.41
C ALA A 46 8.75 -8.67 0.09
N HIS A 47 8.09 -7.89 -0.77
CA HIS A 47 7.67 -8.30 -2.11
C HIS A 47 8.68 -7.91 -3.21
N GLY A 48 9.85 -7.35 -2.85
CA GLY A 48 10.91 -6.99 -3.80
C GLY A 48 10.58 -5.80 -4.71
N LEU A 49 9.65 -4.95 -4.29
CA LEU A 49 9.19 -3.79 -5.05
C LEU A 49 9.92 -2.51 -4.59
N ASP A 50 9.96 -1.48 -5.45
CA ASP A 50 10.46 -0.16 -5.08
C ASP A 50 9.39 0.65 -4.33
N VAL A 51 9.75 1.14 -3.14
CA VAL A 51 8.83 1.89 -2.27
C VAL A 51 8.43 3.21 -2.88
N ASN A 52 9.33 3.91 -3.57
CA ASN A 52 9.02 5.21 -4.14
C ASN A 52 8.09 5.06 -5.34
N GLU A 53 8.31 4.05 -6.20
CA GLU A 53 7.41 3.76 -7.32
C GLU A 53 5.99 3.40 -6.85
N VAL A 54 5.86 2.59 -5.80
CA VAL A 54 4.54 2.24 -5.25
C VAL A 54 3.87 3.47 -4.64
N LEU A 55 4.59 4.29 -3.86
CA LEU A 55 4.03 5.52 -3.30
C LEU A 55 3.54 6.48 -4.39
N GLU A 56 4.33 6.67 -5.45
CA GLU A 56 3.93 7.52 -6.57
C GLU A 56 2.66 6.99 -7.25
N LYS A 57 2.57 5.67 -7.49
CA LYS A 57 1.38 5.05 -8.06
C LYS A 57 0.14 5.23 -7.16
N LEU A 58 0.28 5.10 -5.85
CA LEU A 58 -0.82 5.30 -4.91
C LEU A 58 -1.28 6.76 -4.87
N GLU A 59 -0.35 7.71 -4.80
CA GLU A 59 -0.66 9.15 -4.84
C GLU A 59 -1.33 9.55 -6.16
N ASN A 60 -0.86 9.00 -7.28
CA ASN A 60 -1.49 9.20 -8.59
C ASN A 60 -2.87 8.58 -8.65
N HIS A 61 -3.09 7.41 -8.05
CA HIS A 61 -4.42 6.80 -7.98
C HIS A 61 -5.40 7.70 -7.24
N LEU A 62 -5.03 8.23 -6.06
CA LEU A 62 -5.86 9.16 -5.29
C LEU A 62 -6.20 10.44 -6.06
N LYS A 63 -5.27 10.97 -6.86
CA LYS A 63 -5.51 12.19 -7.67
C LYS A 63 -6.45 11.95 -8.85
N ASN A 64 -6.45 10.75 -9.43
CA ASN A 64 -7.24 10.44 -10.62
C ASN A 64 -8.62 9.84 -10.30
N HIS A 65 -8.87 9.46 -9.05
CA HIS A 65 -10.12 8.87 -8.57
C HIS A 65 -10.81 9.69 -7.46
N GLY A 66 -10.40 10.95 -7.26
CA GLY A 66 -11.02 11.91 -6.33
C GLY A 66 -12.09 12.79 -6.95
#